data_AF-A0A1S8C526-F1
#
_entry.id   AF-A0A1S8C526-F1
#
_cell.length_a   1.000
_cell.length_b   1.000
_cell.length_c   1.000
_cell.angle_alpha   90.00
_cell.angle_beta   90.00
_cell.angle_gamma   90.00
#
_symmetry.space_group_name_H-M   'P 1'
#
loop_
_entity.id
_entity.type
_entity.pdbx_description
1 polymer ?
#
loop_
_entity_poly.entity_id
_entity_poly.type
_entity_poly.pdbx_seq_one_letter_code
_entity_poly.pdbx_strand_id
1 'polypeptide(L)'
;MAGTAELRAGLPAALVESLDGWEEHLRLQRDLSTHTVRGYVGDVVSLLDHLARRQGTTPADLDLGTLRSWLAAGRTRGDSRSTTA
;
A
#
# COMPACT_ATOMS: atom_id res chain seq x y z
N MET A 1 -11.32 12.33 0.10
CA MET A 1 -10.29 11.31 -0.20
C MET A 1 -10.62 10.12 0.67
N ALA A 2 -10.84 8.93 0.07
CA ALA A 2 -11.13 7.73 0.85
C ALA A 2 -9.99 7.44 1.84
N GLY A 3 -10.33 7.07 3.07
CA GLY A 3 -9.34 6.74 4.08
C GLY A 3 -8.67 5.39 3.80
N THR A 4 -7.48 5.14 4.34
CA THR A 4 -6.77 3.85 4.18
C THR A 4 -7.64 2.65 4.55
N ALA A 5 -8.45 2.75 5.61
CA ALA A 5 -9.38 1.68 6.01
C ALA A 5 -10.48 1.41 4.98
N GLU A 6 -11.01 2.47 4.35
CA GLU A 6 -12.04 2.38 3.30
C GLU A 6 -11.46 1.75 2.03
N LEU A 7 -10.25 2.16 1.63
CA LEU A 7 -9.54 1.55 0.50
C LEU A 7 -9.28 0.06 0.75
N ARG A 8 -8.80 -0.29 1.95
CA ARG A 8 -8.54 -1.70 2.33
C ARG A 8 -9.82 -2.54 2.29
N ALA A 9 -10.95 -1.99 2.73
CA ALA A 9 -12.23 -2.70 2.69
C ALA A 9 -12.75 -2.97 1.27
N GLY A 10 -12.31 -2.19 0.28
CA GLY A 10 -12.65 -2.38 -1.13
C GLY A 10 -11.71 -3.31 -1.90
N LEU A 11 -10.66 -3.83 -1.27
CA LEU A 11 -9.68 -4.68 -1.95
C LEU A 11 -10.20 -6.12 -2.14
N PRO A 12 -9.80 -6.80 -3.23
CA PRO A 12 -9.91 -8.24 -3.36
C PRO A 12 -9.36 -8.98 -2.13
N ALA A 13 -10.04 -10.06 -1.72
CA ALA A 13 -9.70 -10.80 -0.49
C ALA A 13 -8.25 -11.30 -0.45
N ALA A 14 -7.71 -11.79 -1.58
CA ALA A 14 -6.32 -12.26 -1.66
C ALA A 14 -5.29 -11.14 -1.42
N LEU A 15 -5.61 -9.90 -1.81
CA LEU A 15 -4.78 -8.72 -1.52
C LEU A 15 -4.84 -8.35 -0.04
N VAL A 16 -6.03 -8.42 0.58
CA VAL A 16 -6.20 -8.18 2.02
C VAL A 16 -5.43 -9.21 2.83
N GLU A 17 -5.57 -10.50 2.54
CA GLU A 17 -4.86 -11.58 3.23
C GLU A 17 -3.34 -11.38 3.19
N SER A 18 -2.80 -11.04 2.02
CA SER A 18 -1.37 -10.79 1.85
C SER A 18 -0.90 -9.55 2.63
N LEU A 19 -1.72 -8.49 2.65
CA LEU A 19 -1.44 -7.26 3.41
C LEU A 19 -1.48 -7.52 4.92
N ASP A 20 -2.47 -8.28 5.40
CA ASP A 20 -2.64 -8.65 6.80
C ASP A 20 -1.40 -9.41 7.32
N GLY A 21 -0.93 -10.41 6.58
CA GLY A 21 0.28 -11.17 6.92
C GLY A 21 1.55 -10.32 6.91
N TRP A 22 1.68 -9.40 5.94
CA TRP A 22 2.80 -8.47 5.91
C TRP A 22 2.77 -7.45 7.06
N GLU A 23 1.59 -6.91 7.40
CA GLU A 23 1.42 -6.00 8.54
C GLU A 23 1.77 -6.69 9.87
N GLU A 24 1.33 -7.92 10.07
CA GLU A 24 1.73 -8.73 11.23
C GLU A 24 3.25 -8.93 11.27
N HIS A 25 3.85 -9.30 10.13
CA HIS A 25 5.30 -9.43 10.03
C HIS A 25 6.04 -8.14 10.43
N LEU A 26 5.60 -6.97 9.94
CA LEU A 26 6.20 -5.68 10.28
C LEU A 26 6.06 -5.34 11.78
N ARG A 27 4.93 -5.67 12.41
CA ARG A 27 4.71 -5.43 13.85
C ARG A 27 5.64 -6.26 14.73
N LEU A 28 6.09 -7.42 14.24
CA LEU A 28 7.03 -8.30 14.96
C LEU A 28 8.48 -7.83 14.82
N GLN A 29 8.81 -6.96 13.85
CA GLN A 29 10.15 -6.39 13.70
C GLN A 29 10.45 -5.39 14.82
N ARG A 30 11.52 -5.65 15.58
CA ARG A 30 11.92 -4.84 16.75
C ARG A 30 12.31 -3.39 16.40
N ASP A 31 12.69 -3.14 15.16
CA ASP A 31 13.25 -1.85 14.73
C ASP A 31 12.24 -0.92 14.05
N LEU A 32 10.96 -1.32 13.94
CA LEU A 32 9.92 -0.51 13.30
C LEU A 32 8.98 0.11 14.33
N SER A 33 8.84 1.44 14.27
CA SER A 33 7.86 2.16 15.07
C SER A 33 6.44 1.93 14.55
N THR A 34 5.43 2.04 15.42
CA THR A 34 4.01 2.01 15.03
C THR A 34 3.67 3.04 13.95
N HIS A 35 4.34 4.20 13.96
CA HIS A 35 4.14 5.23 12.94
C HIS A 35 4.67 4.78 11.57
N THR A 36 5.85 4.16 11.55
CA THR A 36 6.46 3.61 10.35
C THR A 36 5.62 2.48 9.75
N VAL A 37 5.14 1.55 10.58
CA VAL A 37 4.23 0.48 10.15
C VAL A 37 2.97 1.06 9.52
N ARG A 38 2.37 2.09 10.12
CA ARG A 38 1.19 2.77 9.56
C ARG A 38 1.49 3.44 8.21
N GLY A 39 2.66 4.06 8.05
CA GLY A 39 3.09 4.64 6.77
C GLY A 39 3.18 3.58 5.68
N TYR A 40 3.90 2.49 5.95
CA TYR A 40 4.06 1.37 5.02
C TYR A 40 2.74 0.69 4.64
N VAL A 41 1.88 0.42 5.62
CA VAL A 41 0.54 -0.13 5.35
C VAL A 41 -0.28 0.85 4.51
N GLY A 42 -0.20 2.16 4.77
CA GLY A 42 -0.86 3.18 3.98
C GLY A 42 -0.43 3.18 2.51
N ASP A 43 0.88 3.14 2.27
CA ASP A 43 1.46 3.11 0.92
C ASP A 43 1.06 1.86 0.16
N VAL A 44 1.15 0.69 0.81
CA VAL A 44 0.77 -0.59 0.18
C VAL A 44 -0.73 -0.65 -0.08
N VAL A 45 -1.59 -0.18 0.82
CA VAL A 45 -3.03 -0.09 0.54
C VAL A 45 -3.31 0.77 -0.69
N SER A 46 -2.65 1.93 -0.82
CA SER A 46 -2.76 2.81 -1.99
C SER A 46 -2.30 2.14 -3.28
N LEU A 47 -1.20 1.38 -3.23
CA LEU A 47 -0.70 0.59 -4.35
C LEU A 47 -1.66 -0.54 -4.75
N LEU A 48 -2.15 -1.31 -3.79
CA LEU A 48 -3.07 -2.43 -4.03
C LEU A 48 -4.42 -1.94 -4.56
N ASP A 49 -4.89 -0.78 -4.11
CA ASP A 49 -6.07 -0.11 -4.64
C ASP A 49 -5.86 0.37 -6.09
N HIS A 50 -4.64 0.82 -6.44
CA HIS A 50 -4.27 1.11 -7.83
C HIS A 50 -4.24 -0.16 -8.70
N LEU A 51 -3.72 -1.28 -8.17
CA LEU A 51 -3.75 -2.58 -8.85
C LEU A 51 -5.18 -3.09 -9.06
N ALA A 52 -6.04 -2.99 -8.04
CA ALA A 52 -7.44 -3.42 -8.11
C ALA A 52 -8.22 -2.65 -9.18
N ARG A 53 -7.98 -1.34 -9.33
CA ARG A 53 -8.55 -0.53 -10.44
C ARG A 53 -8.08 -0.98 -11.83
N ARG A 54 -6.93 -1.64 -11.92
CA ARG A 54 -6.39 -2.26 -13.14
C ARG A 54 -6.82 -3.73 -13.29
N GLN A 55 -7.80 -4.17 -12.51
CA GLN A 55 -8.34 -5.53 -12.50
C GLN A 55 -7.37 -6.60 -11.97
N GLY A 56 -6.29 -6.19 -11.29
CA GLY A 56 -5.43 -7.14 -10.55
C GLY A 56 -6.12 -7.60 -9.27
N THR A 57 -5.98 -8.88 -8.95
CA THR A 57 -6.69 -9.52 -7.83
C THR A 57 -5.76 -10.19 -6.83
N THR A 58 -4.50 -10.39 -7.21
CA THR A 58 -3.48 -11.03 -6.40
C THR A 58 -2.17 -10.23 -6.43
N PRO A 59 -1.27 -10.38 -5.43
CA PRO A 59 0.01 -9.70 -5.46
C PRO A 59 0.89 -10.12 -6.65
N ALA A 60 0.66 -11.30 -7.25
CA ALA A 60 1.38 -11.77 -8.42
C ALA A 60 1.05 -10.96 -9.69
N ASP A 61 -0.06 -10.23 -9.69
CA ASP A 61 -0.44 -9.32 -10.78
C ASP A 61 0.35 -8.00 -10.72
N LEU A 62 1.16 -7.77 -9.67
CA LEU A 62 2.04 -6.61 -9.58
C LEU A 62 3.19 -6.74 -10.56
N ASP A 63 3.21 -5.80 -11.50
CA ASP A 63 4.31 -5.63 -12.44
C ASP A 63 4.93 -4.22 -12.32
N LEU A 64 6.04 -4.04 -13.03
CA LEU A 64 6.75 -2.76 -13.05
C LEU A 64 5.90 -1.65 -13.69
N GLY A 65 4.99 -2.00 -14.62
CA GLY A 65 4.07 -1.05 -15.24
C GLY A 65 3.09 -0.45 -14.23
N THR A 66 2.55 -1.28 -13.34
CA THR A 66 1.64 -0.91 -12.27
C THR A 66 2.35 -0.01 -11.26
N LEU A 67 3.56 -0.39 -10.80
CA LEU A 67 4.36 0.42 -9.89
C LEU A 67 4.67 1.81 -10.46
N ARG A 68 5.11 1.88 -11.73
CA ARG A 68 5.40 3.15 -12.40
C ARG A 68 4.17 4.01 -12.56
N SER A 69 3.04 3.42 -12.96
CA SER A 69 1.78 4.15 -13.07
C SER A 69 1.28 4.65 -11.73
N TRP A 70 1.43 3.87 -10.67
CA TRP A 70 1.07 4.28 -9.31
C TRP A 70 1.95 5.45 -8.84
N LEU A 71 3.27 5.37 -9.00
CA LEU A 71 4.19 6.46 -8.68
C LEU A 71 3.89 7.74 -9.46
N ALA A 72 3.55 7.62 -10.75
CA ALA A 72 3.15 8.74 -11.59
C ALA A 72 1.84 9.39 -11.07
N ALA A 73 0.87 8.58 -10.64
CA ALA A 73 -0.38 9.04 -10.03
C ALA A 73 -0.18 9.58 -8.60
N GLY A 74 0.86 9.14 -7.88
CA GLY A 74 1.24 9.62 -6.55
C GLY A 74 1.97 10.96 -6.58
N ARG A 75 2.68 11.28 -7.67
CA ARG A 75 3.37 12.56 -7.87
C ARG A 75 2.42 13.77 -7.85
N THR A 76 1.14 13.56 -8.19
CA THR A 76 0.06 14.55 -8.10
C THR A 76 -0.62 14.60 -6.73
N ARG A 77 -0.38 13.63 -5.85
CA ARG A 77 -1.03 13.54 -4.52
C ARG A 77 -0.20 14.12 -3.37
N GLY A 78 0.99 14.63 -3.66
CA GLY A 78 1.73 15.48 -2.74
C GLY A 78 2.22 14.77 -1.46
N ASP A 79 2.78 13.56 -1.57
CA ASP A 79 3.58 13.02 -0.47
C ASP A 79 4.97 13.67 -0.46
N SER A 80 4.95 14.96 -0.09
CA SER A 80 6.04 15.55 0.65
C SER A 80 6.07 14.92 2.04
N ARG A 81 6.77 13.79 2.17
CA ARG A 81 7.39 13.44 3.47
C ARG A 81 8.66 12.64 3.30
N SER A 82 9.54 13.11 2.42
CA SER A 82 10.96 13.13 2.78
C SER A 82 11.11 14.03 4.00
N THR A 83 10.99 13.47 5.19
CA THR A 83 11.90 13.87 6.26
C THR A 83 13.28 13.41 5.80
N THR A 84 13.89 14.23 4.94
CA THR A 84 15.33 14.25 4.81
C THR A 84 15.82 14.77 6.16
N ALA A 85 16.43 13.88 6.94
CA ALA A 85 17.20 14.28 8.12
C ALA A 85 18.41 15.13 7.70
#